data_AF-A0A367LTH2-F1
#
_entry.id   AF-A0A367LTH2-F1
#
_cell.length_a   1.000
_cell.length_b   1.000
_cell.length_c   1.000
_cell.angle_alpha   90.00
_cell.angle_beta   90.00
_cell.angle_gamma   90.00
#
_symmetry.space_group_name_H-M   'P 1'
#
loop_
_entity.id
_entity.type
_entity.pdbx_description
1 polymer ?
#
loop_
_entity_poly.entity_id
_entity_poly.type
_entity_poly.pdbx_seq_one_letter_code
_entity_poly.pdbx_strand_id
1 'polypeptide(L)' 'RQRFDLGEPLEELLAGLPGEPYANPWLEGRRVKLLFQFAQHCEKQRDFDLAQRLYRQSSHPGARLRAIRSLERGERFA' A
#
# COMPACT_ATOMS: atom_id res chain seq x y z
N ARG A 1 -5.55 -10.94 0.87
CA ARG A 1 -4.22 -11.53 0.57
C ARG A 1 -4.33 -12.68 -0.42
N GLN A 2 -5.06 -13.76 -0.15
CA GLN A 2 -5.26 -14.85 -1.13
C GLN A 2 -5.69 -14.35 -2.52
N ARG A 3 -6.74 -13.52 -2.57
CA ARG A 3 -7.21 -12.82 -3.77
C ARG A 3 -6.11 -12.07 -4.56
N PHE A 4 -5.24 -11.36 -3.84
CA PHE A 4 -4.09 -10.67 -4.42
C PHE A 4 -3.05 -11.65 -4.99
N ASP A 5 -2.75 -12.72 -4.26
CA ASP A 5 -1.81 -13.76 -4.71
C ASP A 5 -2.33 -14.52 -5.96
N LEU A 6 -3.65 -14.51 -6.17
CA LEU A 6 -4.33 -15.04 -7.37
C LEU A 6 -4.37 -14.06 -8.55
N GLY A 7 -3.79 -12.85 -8.41
CA GLY A 7 -3.69 -11.86 -9.48
C GLY A 7 -4.96 -11.04 -9.73
N GLU A 8 -5.88 -11.00 -8.77
CA GLU A 8 -7.08 -10.15 -8.86
C GLU A 8 -6.69 -8.66 -8.91
N PRO A 9 -7.40 -7.82 -9.69
CA PRO A 9 -7.05 -6.41 -9.87
C PRO A 9 -7.05 -5.66 -8.54
N LEU A 10 -6.00 -4.85 -8.35
CA LEU A 10 -5.77 -4.18 -7.08
C LEU A 10 -6.89 -3.20 -6.70
N GLU A 11 -7.56 -2.60 -7.67
CA GLU A 11 -8.70 -1.69 -7.46
C GLU A 11 -9.83 -2.38 -6.68
N GLU A 12 -10.24 -3.59 -7.10
CA GLU A 12 -11.29 -4.38 -6.44
C GLU A 12 -10.87 -4.82 -5.03
N LEU A 13 -9.58 -5.11 -4.85
CA LEU A 13 -9.03 -5.49 -3.56
C LEU A 13 -9.00 -4.32 -2.58
N LEU A 14 -8.67 -3.12 -3.06
CA LEU A 14 -8.67 -1.91 -2.26
C LEU A 14 -10.08 -1.49 -1.89
N ALA A 15 -11.05 -1.62 -2.79
CA ALA A 15 -12.46 -1.37 -2.51
C ALA A 15 -13.02 -2.25 -1.38
N GLY A 16 -12.49 -3.48 -1.25
CA GLY A 16 -12.86 -4.40 -0.17
C GLY A 16 -12.14 -4.18 1.16
N LEU A 17 -11.15 -3.28 1.23
CA LEU A 17 -10.44 -2.97 2.48
C LEU A 17 -11.09 -1.79 3.19
N PRO A 18 -11.24 -1.84 4.54
CA PRO A 18 -11.69 -0.67 5.28
C PRO A 18 -10.68 0.47 5.13
N GLY A 19 -11.21 1.65 4.78
CA GLY A 19 -10.44 2.88 4.72
C GLY A 19 -9.98 3.32 6.11
N GLU A 20 -10.83 3.12 7.13
CA GLU A 20 -10.51 3.45 8.52
C GLU A 20 -9.60 2.38 9.16
N PRO A 21 -8.67 2.78 10.05
CA PRO A 21 -7.90 1.84 10.85
C PRO A 21 -8.79 0.98 11.75
N TYR A 22 -8.41 -0.28 11.94
CA TYR A 22 -9.09 -1.13 12.91
C TYR A 22 -8.76 -0.71 14.35
N ALA A 23 -9.76 -0.70 15.23
CA ALA A 23 -9.56 -0.47 16.66
C ALA A 23 -8.72 -1.57 17.33
N ASN A 24 -8.79 -2.81 16.81
CA ASN A 24 -7.99 -3.92 17.29
C ASN A 24 -6.55 -3.83 16.73
N PRO A 25 -5.51 -3.65 17.58
CA PRO A 25 -4.14 -3.47 17.12
C PRO A 25 -3.59 -4.65 16.30
N TRP A 26 -4.02 -5.88 16.60
CA TRP A 26 -3.57 -7.06 15.85
C TRP A 26 -4.17 -7.09 14.44
N LEU A 27 -5.46 -6.77 14.30
CA LEU A 27 -6.09 -6.65 12.98
C LEU A 27 -5.49 -5.49 12.18
N GLU A 28 -5.25 -4.35 12.83
CA GLU A 28 -4.63 -3.20 12.18
C GLU A 28 -3.22 -3.53 11.70
N GLY A 29 -2.42 -4.23 12.51
CA GLY A 29 -1.09 -4.73 12.12
C GLY A 29 -1.14 -5.59 10.85
N ARG A 30 -2.18 -6.41 10.68
CA ARG A 30 -2.37 -7.20 9.46
C ARG A 30 -2.78 -6.33 8.27
N ARG A 31 -3.68 -5.35 8.48
CA ARG A 31 -4.15 -4.42 7.43
C ARG A 31 -3.00 -3.57 6.90
N VAL A 32 -2.21 -2.96 7.77
CA VAL A 32 -1.11 -2.07 7.36
C VAL A 32 0.01 -2.84 6.66
N LYS A 33 0.28 -4.08 7.08
CA LYS A 33 1.22 -4.96 6.37
C LYS A 33 0.72 -5.31 4.97
N LEU A 34 -0.59 -5.55 4.82
CA LEU A 34 -1.18 -5.84 3.50
C LEU A 34 -1.11 -4.63 2.56
N LEU A 35 -1.44 -3.42 3.04
CA LEU A 35 -1.28 -2.17 2.29
C LEU A 35 0.17 -1.97 1.83
N PHE A 36 1.13 -2.27 2.70
CA PHE A 36 2.56 -2.19 2.37
C PHE A 36 2.93 -3.16 1.22
N GLN A 37 2.42 -4.39 1.25
CA GLN A 37 2.66 -5.38 0.18
C GLN A 37 2.03 -4.97 -1.15
N PHE A 38 0.84 -4.37 -1.11
CA PHE A 38 0.19 -3.82 -2.30
C PHE A 38 1.00 -2.67 -2.91
N ALA A 39 1.50 -1.76 -2.07
CA ALA A 39 2.37 -0.68 -2.52
C ALA A 39 3.68 -1.20 -3.17
N GLN A 40 4.30 -2.24 -2.59
CA GLN A 40 5.47 -2.90 -3.18
C GLN A 40 5.17 -3.48 -4.57
N HIS A 41 3.97 -4.03 -4.76
CA HIS A 41 3.55 -4.53 -6.07
C HIS A 41 3.39 -3.40 -7.09
N CYS A 42 2.72 -2.30 -6.73
CA CYS A 42 2.60 -1.13 -7.60
C CYS A 42 3.97 -0.59 -8.01
N GLU A 43 4.93 -0.51 -7.08
CA GLU A 43 6.30 -0.09 -7.41
C GLU A 43 7.01 -1.01 -8.41
N LYS A 44 6.75 -2.32 -8.37
CA LYS A 44 7.30 -3.28 -9.34
C LYS A 44 6.68 -3.07 -10.72
N GLN A 45 5.40 -2.70 -10.76
CA GLN A 45 4.69 -2.34 -12.00
C GLN A 45 4.94 -0.90 -12.48
N ARG A 46 5.82 -0.16 -11.80
CA ARG A 46 6.13 1.25 -12.07
C ARG A 46 4.95 2.21 -11.91
N ASP A 47 3.88 1.81 -11.24
CA ASP A 47 2.81 2.70 -10.80
C ASP A 47 3.22 3.36 -9.47
N PHE A 48 4.07 4.38 -9.57
CA PHE A 48 4.63 5.07 -8.42
C PHE A 48 3.61 5.93 -7.67
N ASP A 49 2.60 6.45 -8.37
CA ASP A 49 1.55 7.26 -7.78
C ASP A 49 0.61 6.44 -6.90
N LEU A 50 0.21 5.24 -7.34
CA LEU A 50 -0.58 4.35 -6.50
C LEU A 50 0.26 3.76 -5.36
N ALA A 51 1.51 3.37 -5.62
CA ALA A 51 2.44 2.92 -4.58
C ALA A 51 2.57 3.94 -3.44
N GLN A 52 2.79 5.20 -3.80
CA GLN A 52 2.92 6.30 -2.84
C GLN A 52 1.68 6.46 -1.96
N ARG A 53 0.49 6.45 -2.57
CA ARG A 53 -0.79 6.58 -1.84
C ARG A 53 -0.96 5.45 -0.83
N LEU A 54 -0.67 4.22 -1.24
CA LEU A 54 -0.78 3.03 -0.39
C LEU A 54 0.26 3.02 0.75
N TYR A 55 1.51 3.41 0.47
CA TYR A 55 2.52 3.54 1.53
C TYR A 55 2.14 4.60 2.56
N ARG A 56 1.52 5.72 2.15
CA ARG A 56 1.06 6.76 3.10
C ARG A 56 -0.08 6.29 4.01
N GLN A 57 -0.88 5.33 3.57
CA GLN A 57 -1.98 4.75 4.36
C GLN A 57 -1.52 3.64 5.31
N SER A 58 -0.27 3.16 5.17
CA SER A 58 0.30 2.11 5.99
C SER A 58 1.19 2.67 7.10
N SER A 59 0.95 2.26 8.34
CA SER A 59 1.87 2.51 9.46
C SER A 59 2.94 1.43 9.62
N HIS A 60 3.10 0.53 8.64
CA HIS A 60 4.12 -0.51 8.67
C HIS A 60 5.53 0.10 8.72
N PRO A 61 6.48 -0.45 9.51
CA PRO A 61 7.85 0.06 9.58
C PRO A 61 8.48 0.21 8.18
N GLY A 62 9.02 1.39 7.89
CA GLY A 62 9.62 1.72 6.60
C GLY A 62 8.65 2.23 5.53
N ALA A 63 7.32 2.15 5.72
CA ALA A 63 6.33 2.63 4.74
C ALA A 63 6.54 4.11 4.37
N ARG A 64 6.79 4.97 5.35
CA ARG A 64 7.07 6.40 5.11
C ARG A 64 8.29 6.62 4.20
N LEU A 65 9.38 5.88 4.42
CA LEU A 65 10.59 5.99 3.60
C LEU A 65 10.30 5.54 2.16
N ARG A 66 9.54 4.46 1.99
CA ARG A 66 9.13 3.98 0.66
C ARG A 66 8.19 4.95 -0.05
N ALA A 67 7.29 5.63 0.66
CA ALA A 67 6.43 6.67 0.09
C ALA A 67 7.25 7.81 -0.52
N ILE A 68 8.29 8.27 0.19
CA ILE A 68 9.20 9.33 -0.30
C ILE A 68 9.96 8.84 -1.55
N ARG A 69 10.53 7.63 -1.51
CA ARG A 69 11.20 7.04 -2.68
C ARG A 69 10.26 6.82 -3.87
N SER A 70 8.98 6.54 -3.62
CA SER A 70 7.98 6.42 -4.70
C SER A 70 7.70 7.78 -5.35
N LEU A 71 7.60 8.87 -4.56
CA LEU A 71 7.49 10.23 -5.10
C LEU A 71 8.70 10.58 -5.99
N GLU A 72 9.91 10.32 -5.51
CA GLU A 72 11.15 10.57 -6.25
C GLU A 72 11.18 9.81 -7.59
N ARG A 73 10.82 8.51 -7.57
CA ARG A 73 10.77 7.67 -8.78
C ARG A 73 9.64 8.07 -9.75
N GLY A 74 8.58 8.68 -9.25
CA GLY A 74 7.50 9.26 -10.03
C GLY A 74 7.74 10.72 -10.43
N GLU A 75 8.94 11.26 -10.20
CA GLU A 75 9.33 12.64 -10.55
C GLU A 75 8.50 13.72 -9.83
N ARG A 76 7.97 13.41 -8.65
CA ARG A 76 7.17 14.32 -7.82
C ARG A 76 8.02 14.91 -6.70
N PHE A 77 8.67 16.03 -6.99
CA PHE A 77 9.64 16.67 -6.09
C PHE A 77 9.08 17.84 -5.26
N ALA A 78 7.84 18.26 -5.52
CA ALA A 78 7.19 19.43 -4.92
C ALA A 78 6.47 19.13 -3.60
#